data_AF-A0A420ERU0-F1
#
_entry.id   AF-A0A420ERU0-F1
#
_cell.length_a   1.000
_cell.length_b   1.000
_cell.length_c   1.000
_cell.angle_alpha   90.00
_cell.angle_beta   90.00
_cell.angle_gamma   90.00
#
_symmetry.space_group_name_H-M   'P 1'
#
loop_
_entity.id
_entity.type
_entity.pdbx_description
1 polymer ?
#
loop_
_entity_poly.entity_id
_entity_poly.type
_entity_poly.pdbx_seq_one_letter_code
_entity_poly.pdbx_strand_id
1 'polypeptide(L)'
;MVENLIEGRIMDVARIFDEEWSADGRLSETFGVTRDQLIQIVKEVVGARADAVENDPLTAAGQFAYIHGTRNVRALFRTRGWHLDRKDNIELVRHPERGLTISYQSVDLAASVDHSPLAISGKGAGAERAIEEAQLSLFRKEELDRSATPKVGPINTGMWFFCVSVNGDDVRAELSLASGVSGGNFKGFIERIFIVKKGEWERIRLGTHDDSDAVDFEPVVIRKR
;
A
#
# COMPACT_ATOMS: atom_id res chain seq x y z
N MET A 1 40.87 -11.77 24.84
CA MET A 1 40.03 -10.85 25.64
C MET A 1 40.10 -9.49 24.98
N VAL A 2 39.09 -8.93 24.33
CA VAL A 2 37.70 -9.32 24.07
C VAL A 2 37.36 -8.74 22.70
N GLU A 3 36.57 -9.48 21.92
CA GLU A 3 36.05 -9.13 20.61
C GLU A 3 35.26 -7.81 20.62
N ASN A 4 35.51 -6.93 19.64
CA ASN A 4 34.58 -5.89 19.24
C ASN A 4 33.94 -6.33 17.92
N LEU A 5 32.79 -6.99 18.05
CA LEU A 5 31.98 -7.50 16.95
C LEU A 5 30.53 -7.14 17.27
N ILE A 6 30.07 -5.93 16.93
CA ILE A 6 28.62 -5.63 16.84
C ILE A 6 28.36 -4.73 15.64
N GLU A 7 27.88 -5.41 14.59
CA GLU A 7 26.81 -5.02 13.67
C GLU A 7 26.99 -3.76 12.81
N GLY A 8 27.57 -3.98 11.64
CA GLY A 8 27.23 -3.21 10.45
C GLY A 8 25.74 -3.39 10.14
N ARG A 9 24.92 -2.44 10.62
CA ARG A 9 23.55 -2.24 10.19
C ARG A 9 23.60 -1.81 8.72
N ILE A 10 23.53 -2.77 7.79
CA ILE A 10 23.21 -2.47 6.40
C ILE A 10 21.82 -1.84 6.45
N MET A 11 21.76 -0.51 6.34
CA MET A 11 20.52 0.17 6.04
C MET A 11 20.16 -0.25 4.62
N ASP A 12 19.31 -1.27 4.49
CA ASP A 12 18.67 -1.60 3.22
C ASP A 12 17.81 -0.40 2.82
N VAL A 13 18.40 0.50 2.02
CA VAL A 13 17.68 1.67 1.48
C VAL A 13 16.68 1.13 0.47
N ALA A 14 15.40 1.18 0.81
CA ALA A 14 14.31 0.80 -0.08
C ALA A 14 14.42 1.57 -1.41
N ARG A 15 14.09 0.92 -2.53
CA ARG A 15 13.87 1.65 -3.79
C ARG A 15 12.57 2.45 -3.67
N ILE A 16 12.66 3.78 -3.76
CA ILE A 16 11.51 4.68 -3.63
C ILE A 16 11.13 5.24 -5.00
N PHE A 17 9.83 5.18 -5.32
CA PHE A 17 9.21 5.86 -6.45
C PHE A 17 8.31 6.97 -5.90
N ASP A 18 8.84 8.19 -5.83
CA ASP A 18 8.19 9.37 -5.25
C ASP A 18 7.85 10.47 -6.26
N GLU A 19 8.50 10.46 -7.43
CA GLU A 19 8.11 11.24 -8.59
C GLU A 19 6.89 10.63 -9.29
N GLU A 20 5.91 11.47 -9.64
CA GLU A 20 4.60 11.05 -10.17
C GLU A 20 4.73 10.12 -11.39
N TRP A 21 5.50 10.52 -12.39
CA TRP A 21 5.73 9.72 -13.60
C TRP A 21 6.35 8.34 -13.29
N SER A 22 7.21 8.26 -12.27
CA SER A 22 7.91 7.04 -11.90
C SER A 22 6.98 6.09 -11.12
N ALA A 23 6.16 6.66 -10.23
CA ALA A 23 5.13 5.94 -9.49
C ALA A 23 4.06 5.41 -10.45
N ASP A 24 3.55 6.25 -11.35
CA ASP A 24 2.54 5.88 -12.34
C ASP A 24 3.04 4.79 -13.29
N GLY A 25 4.26 4.93 -13.80
CA GLY A 25 4.89 3.91 -14.64
C GLY A 25 4.98 2.57 -13.92
N ARG A 26 5.46 2.58 -12.67
CA ARG A 26 5.60 1.37 -11.87
C ARG A 26 4.25 0.73 -11.53
N LEU A 27 3.24 1.52 -11.20
CA LEU A 27 1.88 1.06 -10.92
C LEU A 27 1.23 0.42 -12.15
N SER A 28 1.32 1.10 -13.29
CA SER A 28 0.73 0.63 -14.55
C SER A 28 1.39 -0.67 -15.02
N GLU A 29 2.72 -0.71 -15.10
CA GLU A 29 3.49 -1.86 -15.60
C GLU A 29 3.29 -3.12 -14.72
N THR A 30 3.26 -2.93 -13.41
CA THR A 30 3.31 -4.04 -12.45
C THR A 30 1.92 -4.48 -12.02
N PHE A 31 1.04 -3.53 -11.75
CA PHE A 31 -0.22 -3.79 -11.06
C PHE A 31 -1.44 -3.55 -11.97
N GLY A 32 -1.26 -2.88 -13.11
CA GLY A 32 -2.35 -2.54 -14.03
C GLY A 32 -3.35 -1.56 -13.42
N VAL A 33 -2.90 -0.72 -12.49
CA VAL A 33 -3.72 0.31 -11.81
C VAL A 33 -3.07 1.67 -11.96
N THR A 34 -3.86 2.74 -11.81
CA THR A 34 -3.36 4.12 -11.77
C THR A 34 -3.27 4.63 -10.34
N ARG A 35 -2.50 5.70 -10.13
CA ARG A 35 -2.41 6.39 -8.84
C ARG A 35 -3.77 6.95 -8.41
N ASP A 36 -4.53 7.53 -9.32
CA ASP A 36 -5.88 8.03 -9.04
C ASP A 36 -6.82 6.95 -8.52
N GLN A 37 -6.75 5.73 -9.08
CA GLN A 37 -7.56 4.61 -8.59
C GLN A 37 -7.23 4.26 -7.14
N LEU A 38 -5.95 4.31 -6.76
CA LEU A 38 -5.52 4.11 -5.37
C LEU A 38 -5.92 5.30 -4.49
N ILE A 39 -5.86 6.53 -4.99
CA ILE A 39 -6.34 7.73 -4.30
C ILE A 39 -7.83 7.64 -3.97
N GLN A 40 -8.67 7.10 -4.87
CA GLN A 40 -10.08 6.86 -4.57
C GLN A 40 -10.25 5.92 -3.37
N ILE A 41 -9.41 4.89 -3.23
CA ILE A 41 -9.43 4.03 -2.04
C ILE A 41 -9.04 4.83 -0.78
N VAL A 42 -8.08 5.75 -0.86
CA VAL A 42 -7.72 6.63 0.27
C VAL A 42 -8.92 7.47 0.69
N LYS A 43 -9.66 8.05 -0.27
CA LYS A 43 -10.89 8.82 0.00
C LYS A 43 -11.94 7.99 0.73
N GLU A 44 -12.19 6.77 0.26
CA GLU A 44 -13.11 5.82 0.92
C GLU A 44 -12.66 5.47 2.34
N VAL A 45 -11.37 5.27 2.57
CA VAL A 45 -10.82 4.98 3.89
C VAL A 45 -10.98 6.16 4.84
N VAL A 46 -10.70 7.39 4.37
CA VAL A 46 -10.85 8.61 5.18
C VAL A 46 -12.33 8.84 5.53
N GLY A 47 -13.22 8.71 4.56
CA GLY A 47 -14.68 8.80 4.77
C GLY A 47 -15.16 7.78 5.80
N ALA A 48 -14.80 6.51 5.61
CA ALA A 48 -15.19 5.44 6.54
C ALA A 48 -14.65 5.65 7.97
N ARG A 49 -13.48 6.27 8.13
CA ARG A 49 -12.98 6.65 9.46
C ARG A 49 -13.83 7.74 10.10
N ALA A 50 -14.27 8.72 9.31
CA ALA A 50 -15.08 9.83 9.76
C ALA A 50 -16.53 9.41 10.13
N ASP A 51 -16.99 8.25 9.65
CA ASP A 51 -18.29 7.68 10.02
C ASP A 51 -18.33 7.16 11.47
N ALA A 52 -17.18 7.00 12.14
CA ALA A 52 -17.14 6.62 13.55
C ALA A 52 -17.61 7.78 14.43
N VAL A 53 -18.56 7.51 15.33
CA VAL A 53 -19.19 8.50 16.21
C VAL A 53 -18.83 8.26 17.68
N GLU A 54 -19.17 9.22 18.55
CA GLU A 54 -18.82 9.19 19.98
C GLU A 54 -19.34 7.94 20.73
N ASN A 55 -20.47 7.38 20.30
CA ASN A 55 -21.06 6.19 20.91
C ASN A 55 -20.46 4.86 20.42
N ASP A 56 -19.57 4.90 19.41
CA ASP A 56 -18.89 3.71 18.94
C ASP A 56 -17.72 3.32 19.87
N PRO A 57 -17.27 2.06 19.84
CA PRO A 57 -16.01 1.69 20.48
C PRO A 57 -14.85 2.55 19.97
N LEU A 58 -13.87 2.84 20.84
CA LEU A 58 -12.67 3.62 20.49
C LEU A 58 -11.94 3.09 19.24
N THR A 59 -12.04 1.78 18.97
CA THR A 59 -11.40 1.12 17.83
C THR A 59 -12.20 1.19 16.53
N ALA A 60 -13.44 1.70 16.54
CA ALA A 60 -14.36 1.68 15.40
C ALA A 60 -13.80 2.37 14.16
N ALA A 61 -13.23 3.57 14.31
CA ALA A 61 -12.59 4.27 13.19
C ALA A 61 -11.48 3.42 12.53
N GLY A 62 -10.69 2.71 13.35
CA GLY A 62 -9.68 1.77 12.86
C GLY A 62 -10.29 0.57 12.12
N GLN A 63 -11.38 0.02 12.65
CA GLN A 63 -12.09 -1.11 12.03
C GLN A 63 -12.77 -0.71 10.72
N PHE A 64 -13.41 0.45 10.65
CA PHE A 64 -14.03 0.96 9.43
C PHE A 64 -12.98 1.22 8.34
N ALA A 65 -11.85 1.83 8.69
CA ALA A 65 -10.70 1.97 7.79
C ALA A 65 -10.25 0.63 7.21
N TYR A 66 -10.09 -0.38 8.08
CA TYR A 66 -9.69 -1.72 7.68
C TYR A 66 -10.70 -2.39 6.75
N ILE A 67 -11.99 -2.33 7.09
CA ILE A 67 -13.06 -2.94 6.29
C ILE A 67 -13.14 -2.28 4.91
N HIS A 68 -13.18 -0.94 4.86
CA HIS A 68 -13.32 -0.21 3.61
C HIS A 68 -12.05 -0.25 2.76
N GLY A 69 -10.88 -0.12 3.37
CA GLY A 69 -9.60 -0.26 2.68
C GLY A 69 -9.44 -1.66 2.07
N THR A 70 -9.69 -2.72 2.85
CA THR A 70 -9.63 -4.11 2.35
C THR A 70 -10.66 -4.36 1.24
N ARG A 71 -11.90 -3.91 1.42
CA ARG A 71 -12.98 -4.07 0.43
C ARG A 71 -12.61 -3.40 -0.90
N ASN A 72 -12.16 -2.16 -0.86
CA ASN A 72 -11.90 -1.37 -2.06
C ASN A 72 -10.60 -1.78 -2.77
N VAL A 73 -9.55 -2.17 -2.04
CA VAL A 73 -8.37 -2.84 -2.64
C VAL A 73 -8.82 -4.11 -3.37
N ARG A 74 -9.60 -4.96 -2.71
CA ARG A 74 -10.12 -6.18 -3.34
C ARG A 74 -10.96 -5.91 -4.56
N ALA A 75 -11.88 -4.94 -4.48
CA ALA A 75 -12.72 -4.56 -5.61
C ALA A 75 -11.88 -4.09 -6.80
N LEU A 76 -10.95 -3.15 -6.59
CA LEU A 76 -10.08 -2.61 -7.63
C LEU A 76 -9.27 -3.73 -8.31
N PHE A 77 -8.55 -4.55 -7.57
CA PHE A 77 -7.68 -5.55 -8.18
C PHE A 77 -8.46 -6.69 -8.85
N ARG A 78 -9.67 -7.02 -8.37
CA ARG A 78 -10.54 -7.99 -9.05
C ARG A 78 -11.02 -7.52 -10.42
N THR A 79 -11.22 -6.22 -10.64
CA THR A 79 -11.52 -5.71 -11.99
C THR A 79 -10.33 -5.85 -12.95
N ARG A 80 -9.13 -6.11 -12.41
CA ARG A 80 -7.89 -6.39 -13.15
C ARG A 80 -7.59 -7.89 -13.27
N GLY A 81 -8.54 -8.76 -12.94
CA GLY A 81 -8.38 -10.21 -13.05
C GLY A 81 -7.65 -10.87 -11.87
N TRP A 82 -7.39 -10.15 -10.77
CA TRP A 82 -6.82 -10.73 -9.56
C TRP A 82 -7.89 -11.53 -8.79
N HIS A 83 -7.45 -12.44 -7.93
CA HIS A 83 -8.31 -13.30 -7.13
C HIS A 83 -8.32 -12.89 -5.66
N LEU A 84 -9.44 -13.13 -4.99
CA LEU A 84 -9.47 -13.05 -3.54
C LEU A 84 -8.56 -14.13 -2.96
N ASP A 85 -7.81 -13.76 -1.93
CA ASP A 85 -6.97 -14.69 -1.21
C ASP A 85 -7.03 -14.40 0.29
N ARG A 86 -6.74 -15.42 1.09
CA ARG A 86 -6.59 -15.30 2.53
C ARG A 86 -5.49 -16.22 2.99
N LYS A 87 -4.45 -15.65 3.59
CA LYS A 87 -3.28 -16.39 4.08
C LYS A 87 -3.01 -16.01 5.53
N ASP A 88 -2.96 -16.99 6.43
CA ASP A 88 -2.67 -16.78 7.85
C ASP A 88 -3.49 -15.65 8.52
N ASN A 89 -4.80 -15.61 8.22
CA ASN A 89 -5.73 -14.55 8.67
C ASN A 89 -5.48 -13.14 8.10
N ILE A 90 -4.72 -13.04 7.00
CA ILE A 90 -4.58 -11.80 6.25
C ILE A 90 -5.49 -11.83 5.05
N GLU A 91 -6.33 -10.80 4.96
CA GLU A 91 -7.23 -10.57 3.86
C GLU A 91 -6.46 -9.96 2.66
N LEU A 92 -6.35 -10.71 1.57
CA LEU A 92 -5.49 -10.38 0.43
C LEU A 92 -6.26 -10.35 -0.90
N VAL A 93 -5.59 -9.79 -1.90
CA VAL A 93 -5.76 -10.17 -3.32
C VAL A 93 -4.46 -10.75 -3.87
N ARG A 94 -4.57 -11.68 -4.81
CA ARG A 94 -3.45 -12.36 -5.44
C ARG A 94 -3.53 -12.24 -6.97
N HIS A 95 -2.40 -11.94 -7.59
CA HIS A 95 -2.29 -11.98 -9.05
C HIS A 95 -2.31 -13.45 -9.53
N PRO A 96 -3.02 -13.79 -10.62
CA PRO A 96 -3.20 -15.19 -11.04
C PRO A 96 -1.88 -15.90 -11.40
N GLU A 97 -0.97 -15.20 -12.09
CA GLU A 97 0.25 -15.82 -12.65
C GLU A 97 1.55 -15.41 -11.93
N ARG A 98 1.58 -14.20 -11.37
CA ARG A 98 2.74 -13.62 -10.69
C ARG A 98 2.53 -13.83 -9.19
N GLY A 99 3.59 -14.15 -8.44
CA GLY A 99 3.53 -14.36 -6.98
C GLY A 99 3.23 -13.08 -6.16
N LEU A 100 2.52 -12.12 -6.74
CA LEU A 100 2.15 -10.85 -6.13
C LEU A 100 0.88 -11.02 -5.31
N THR A 101 0.95 -10.53 -4.08
CA THR A 101 -0.22 -10.37 -3.20
C THR A 101 -0.28 -8.97 -2.64
N ILE A 102 -1.48 -8.43 -2.40
CA ILE A 102 -1.68 -7.10 -1.82
C ILE A 102 -2.64 -7.19 -0.64
N SER A 103 -2.24 -6.57 0.48
CA SER A 103 -3.08 -6.32 1.66
C SER A 103 -3.28 -4.83 1.86
N TYR A 104 -4.44 -4.41 2.39
CA TYR A 104 -4.56 -3.09 3.01
C TYR A 104 -3.88 -3.07 4.39
N GLN A 105 -3.33 -1.93 4.80
CA GLN A 105 -2.80 -1.72 6.15
C GLN A 105 -2.90 -0.25 6.58
N SER A 106 -3.48 0.00 7.75
CA SER A 106 -3.33 1.32 8.41
C SER A 106 -1.97 1.39 9.10
N VAL A 107 -1.26 2.50 8.88
CA VAL A 107 0.11 2.72 9.38
C VAL A 107 0.23 4.06 10.09
N ASP A 108 1.27 4.22 10.89
CA ASP A 108 1.57 5.47 11.61
C ASP A 108 1.87 6.63 10.63
N LEU A 109 2.73 6.39 9.65
CA LEU A 109 3.17 7.38 8.67
C LEU A 109 3.57 6.69 7.35
N ALA A 110 2.83 7.01 6.29
CA ALA A 110 3.14 6.63 4.91
C ALA A 110 3.85 7.77 4.15
N ALA A 111 4.43 7.44 2.99
CA ALA A 111 5.05 8.33 2.02
C ALA A 111 6.04 9.33 2.66
N SER A 112 7.00 8.77 3.40
CA SER A 112 8.11 9.50 4.02
C SER A 112 9.42 8.84 3.65
N VAL A 113 10.37 9.61 3.11
CA VAL A 113 11.71 9.10 2.76
C VAL A 113 12.47 8.69 4.04
N ASP A 114 12.30 9.46 5.12
CA ASP A 114 13.02 9.27 6.39
C ASP A 114 12.33 8.31 7.35
N HIS A 115 11.11 7.84 7.03
CA HIS A 115 10.32 6.95 7.91
C HIS A 115 9.67 5.82 7.13
N SER A 116 9.95 4.59 7.56
CA SER A 116 9.27 3.40 7.03
C SER A 116 7.96 3.18 7.78
N PRO A 117 6.85 2.85 7.09
CA PRO A 117 5.56 2.64 7.75
C PRO A 117 5.64 1.59 8.85
N LEU A 118 5.02 1.90 9.99
CA LEU A 118 4.78 0.97 11.08
C LEU A 118 3.27 0.70 11.17
N ALA A 119 2.89 -0.57 11.25
CA ALA A 119 1.49 -0.94 11.41
C ALA A 119 0.94 -0.42 12.76
N ILE A 120 -0.25 0.20 12.72
CA ILE A 120 -0.94 0.71 13.94
C ILE A 120 -1.35 -0.46 14.84
N SER A 121 -1.92 -1.51 14.25
CA SER A 121 -2.10 -2.79 14.91
C SER A 121 -0.86 -3.64 14.65
N GLY A 122 -0.20 -4.10 15.71
CA GLY A 122 0.93 -5.02 15.59
C GLY A 122 0.61 -6.22 14.70
N LYS A 123 1.59 -6.67 13.93
CA LYS A 123 1.53 -7.87 13.10
C LYS A 123 1.61 -9.11 13.99
N GLY A 124 0.66 -10.03 13.85
CA GLY A 124 0.71 -11.32 14.54
C GLY A 124 1.61 -12.35 13.85
N ALA A 125 1.91 -13.46 14.52
CA ALA A 125 2.76 -14.54 14.00
C ALA A 125 2.32 -15.12 12.64
N GLY A 126 1.03 -15.02 12.30
CA GLY A 126 0.54 -15.39 10.97
C GLY A 126 1.04 -14.46 9.86
N ALA A 127 1.11 -13.16 10.13
CA ALA A 127 1.64 -12.17 9.20
C ALA A 127 3.13 -12.30 8.98
N GLU A 128 3.86 -12.65 10.04
CA GLU A 128 5.29 -12.94 9.98
C GLU A 128 5.56 -14.07 8.97
N ARG A 129 4.93 -15.23 9.15
CA ARG A 129 5.07 -16.38 8.23
C ARG A 129 4.65 -16.06 6.81
N ALA A 130 3.50 -15.39 6.63
CA ALA A 130 2.98 -15.08 5.31
C ALA A 130 3.93 -14.21 4.50
N ILE A 131 4.56 -13.22 5.14
CA ILE A 131 5.58 -12.35 4.53
C ILE A 131 6.84 -13.15 4.26
N GLU A 132 7.39 -13.87 5.25
CA GLU A 132 8.61 -14.67 5.07
C GLU A 132 8.52 -15.63 3.88
N GLU A 133 7.42 -16.38 3.76
CA GLU A 133 7.18 -17.28 2.64
C GLU A 133 7.06 -16.53 1.30
N ALA A 134 6.40 -15.37 1.29
CA ALA A 134 6.33 -14.55 0.08
C ALA A 134 7.72 -14.00 -0.31
N GLN A 135 8.59 -13.70 0.65
CA GLN A 135 9.94 -13.21 0.41
C GLN A 135 10.90 -14.32 -0.05
N LEU A 136 10.77 -15.56 0.44
CA LEU A 136 11.55 -16.70 -0.06
C LEU A 136 11.35 -16.93 -1.56
N SER A 137 10.25 -16.43 -2.14
CA SER A 137 10.03 -16.45 -3.59
C SER A 137 10.75 -15.35 -4.37
N LEU A 138 11.26 -14.30 -3.70
CA LEU A 138 11.90 -13.14 -4.34
C LEU A 138 13.34 -13.39 -4.80
N PHE A 139 14.04 -14.31 -4.16
CA PHE A 139 15.42 -14.63 -4.47
C PHE A 139 15.59 -16.14 -4.46
N ARG A 140 16.13 -16.70 -5.55
CA ARG A 140 16.57 -18.10 -5.49
C ARG A 140 17.72 -18.18 -4.48
N LYS A 141 17.83 -19.29 -3.73
CA LYS A 141 18.88 -19.46 -2.71
C LYS A 141 20.28 -19.19 -3.30
N GLU A 142 20.48 -19.54 -4.57
CA GLU A 142 21.73 -19.34 -5.31
C GLU A 142 22.00 -17.89 -5.77
N GLU A 143 21.02 -16.98 -5.67
CA GLU A 143 21.15 -15.53 -5.95
C GLU A 143 21.47 -14.74 -4.68
N LEU A 144 20.94 -15.20 -3.53
CA LEU A 144 21.28 -14.67 -2.20
C LEU A 144 22.77 -14.86 -1.88
N ASP A 145 23.36 -15.98 -2.32
CA ASP A 145 24.76 -16.33 -2.08
C ASP A 145 25.75 -15.61 -3.02
N ARG A 146 25.28 -14.90 -4.08
CA ARG A 146 26.15 -14.41 -5.17
C ARG A 146 26.23 -12.90 -5.36
N SER A 147 25.56 -12.06 -4.57
CA SER A 147 25.49 -10.64 -4.89
C SER A 147 25.36 -9.72 -3.67
N ALA A 148 26.32 -8.82 -3.48
CA ALA A 148 26.26 -7.74 -2.50
C ALA A 148 25.42 -6.52 -2.96
N THR A 149 24.85 -6.54 -4.17
CA THR A 149 23.86 -5.54 -4.65
C THR A 149 23.33 -6.02 -6.01
N PRO A 150 22.18 -6.72 -6.05
CA PRO A 150 21.67 -7.17 -7.33
C PRO A 150 21.13 -5.97 -8.12
N LYS A 151 21.55 -5.82 -9.38
CA LYS A 151 20.85 -5.01 -10.38
C LYS A 151 19.55 -5.75 -10.73
N VAL A 152 18.55 -5.66 -9.85
CA VAL A 152 17.27 -6.35 -10.03
C VAL A 152 16.42 -5.55 -11.01
N GLY A 153 15.89 -6.24 -12.04
CA GLY A 153 14.81 -5.74 -12.87
C GLY A 153 13.52 -5.48 -12.06
N PRO A 154 12.36 -5.27 -12.70
CA PRO A 154 11.12 -5.05 -11.97
C PRO A 154 10.78 -6.25 -11.06
N ILE A 155 10.57 -5.99 -9.77
CA ILE A 155 10.18 -7.02 -8.80
C ILE A 155 8.71 -7.37 -9.01
N ASN A 156 8.44 -8.60 -9.46
CA ASN A 156 7.11 -9.06 -9.88
C ASN A 156 6.58 -10.22 -9.03
N THR A 157 6.99 -10.29 -7.76
CA THR A 157 6.47 -11.24 -6.76
C THR A 157 6.50 -10.60 -5.36
N GLY A 158 5.99 -11.30 -4.35
CA GLY A 158 6.04 -10.87 -2.95
C GLY A 158 4.72 -10.32 -2.40
N MET A 159 4.75 -9.96 -1.12
CA MET A 159 3.60 -9.46 -0.38
C MET A 159 3.71 -7.94 -0.19
N TRP A 160 2.80 -7.25 -0.85
CA TRP A 160 2.69 -5.80 -0.89
C TRP A 160 1.62 -5.32 0.07
N PHE A 161 1.83 -4.13 0.64
CA PHE A 161 0.91 -3.48 1.54
C PHE A 161 0.53 -2.12 0.99
N PHE A 162 -0.77 -1.92 0.78
CA PHE A 162 -1.34 -0.60 0.56
C PHE A 162 -1.48 0.08 1.92
N CYS A 163 -0.45 0.84 2.27
CA CYS A 163 -0.27 1.51 3.55
C CYS A 163 -0.95 2.88 3.51
N VAL A 164 -1.85 3.15 4.47
CA VAL A 164 -2.53 4.45 4.59
C VAL A 164 -2.38 4.98 6.01
N SER A 165 -1.92 6.21 6.15
CA SER A 165 -1.87 6.96 7.42
C SER A 165 -2.85 8.12 7.37
N VAL A 166 -3.67 8.27 8.41
CA VAL A 166 -4.65 9.36 8.56
C VAL A 166 -4.42 10.02 9.92
N ASN A 167 -3.71 11.14 9.91
CA ASN A 167 -3.34 11.90 11.11
C ASN A 167 -3.96 13.30 11.05
N GLY A 168 -5.25 13.40 11.39
CA GLY A 168 -6.03 14.62 11.15
C GLY A 168 -6.09 14.93 9.66
N ASP A 169 -5.67 16.14 9.29
CA ASP A 169 -5.61 16.57 7.88
C ASP A 169 -4.37 16.06 7.12
N ASP A 170 -3.39 15.45 7.80
CA ASP A 170 -2.24 14.82 7.13
C ASP A 170 -2.58 13.37 6.76
N VAL A 171 -3.10 13.21 5.55
CA VAL A 171 -3.39 11.91 4.94
C VAL A 171 -2.32 11.57 3.93
N ARG A 172 -1.76 10.36 4.05
CA ARG A 172 -0.71 9.86 3.16
C ARG A 172 -0.93 8.39 2.83
N ALA A 173 -0.42 7.97 1.68
CA ALA A 173 -0.55 6.60 1.23
C ALA A 173 0.64 6.16 0.39
N GLU A 174 1.00 4.88 0.51
CA GLU A 174 2.01 4.22 -0.33
C GLU A 174 1.64 2.76 -0.58
N LEU A 175 2.12 2.20 -1.70
CA LEU A 175 2.09 0.76 -1.96
C LEU A 175 3.52 0.22 -1.82
N SER A 176 3.74 -0.64 -0.83
CA SER A 176 5.10 -1.00 -0.41
C SER A 176 5.31 -2.50 -0.25
N LEU A 177 6.45 -2.98 -0.75
CA LEU A 177 6.90 -4.36 -0.67
C LEU A 177 7.66 -4.59 0.63
N ALA A 178 7.05 -5.29 1.59
CA ALA A 178 7.68 -5.56 2.88
C ALA A 178 8.93 -6.43 2.69
N SER A 179 10.04 -6.12 3.36
CA SER A 179 11.25 -6.95 3.37
C SER A 179 11.20 -8.06 4.43
N GLY A 180 10.26 -7.98 5.36
CA GLY A 180 10.09 -8.92 6.46
C GLY A 180 9.25 -8.34 7.60
N VAL A 181 8.99 -9.15 8.62
CA VAL A 181 8.39 -8.72 9.89
C VAL A 181 9.31 -9.13 11.02
N SER A 182 9.45 -8.29 12.04
CA SER A 182 10.15 -8.61 13.27
C SER A 182 9.54 -7.81 14.42
N GLY A 183 9.47 -8.40 15.61
CA GLY A 183 8.92 -7.73 16.79
C GLY A 183 7.47 -7.27 16.62
N GLY A 184 6.67 -7.98 15.82
CA GLY A 184 5.29 -7.62 15.53
C GLY A 184 5.12 -6.37 14.66
N ASN A 185 6.14 -5.95 13.89
CA ASN A 185 5.99 -4.90 12.89
C ASN A 185 6.88 -5.13 11.66
N PHE A 186 6.71 -4.32 10.63
CA PHE A 186 7.55 -4.39 9.44
C PHE A 186 9.03 -4.19 9.81
N LYS A 187 9.90 -5.09 9.34
CA LYS A 187 11.35 -4.94 9.49
C LYS A 187 11.90 -3.84 8.57
N GLY A 188 11.25 -3.64 7.44
CA GLY A 188 11.61 -2.68 6.40
C GLY A 188 10.84 -2.96 5.11
N PHE A 189 11.25 -2.29 4.04
CA PHE A 189 10.67 -2.43 2.71
C PHE A 189 11.77 -2.53 1.66
N ILE A 190 11.55 -3.35 0.64
CA ILE A 190 12.45 -3.48 -0.51
C ILE A 190 12.15 -2.38 -1.54
N GLU A 191 10.86 -2.10 -1.74
CA GLU A 191 10.37 -1.13 -2.71
C GLU A 191 9.15 -0.39 -2.15
N ARG A 192 9.04 0.91 -2.41
CA ARG A 192 7.96 1.78 -1.93
C ARG A 192 7.51 2.71 -3.05
N ILE A 193 6.21 2.72 -3.33
CA ILE A 193 5.60 3.57 -4.36
C ILE A 193 4.69 4.58 -3.67
N PHE A 194 5.03 5.86 -3.72
CA PHE A 194 4.27 6.90 -3.04
C PHE A 194 3.04 7.27 -3.86
N ILE A 195 1.88 7.33 -3.19
CA ILE A 195 0.57 7.57 -3.81
C ILE A 195 0.06 8.96 -3.43
N VAL A 196 0.06 9.25 -2.12
CA VAL A 196 -0.30 10.55 -1.53
C VAL A 196 0.81 10.97 -0.59
N LYS A 197 1.51 12.05 -0.91
CA LYS A 197 2.63 12.60 -0.12
C LYS A 197 2.16 13.69 0.83
N LYS A 198 3.07 14.11 1.70
CA LYS A 198 2.85 15.24 2.62
C LYS A 198 2.34 16.47 1.87
N GLY A 199 1.22 17.03 2.34
CA GLY A 199 0.66 18.26 1.80
C GLY A 199 -0.12 18.11 0.48
N GLU A 200 -0.22 16.91 -0.08
CA GLU A 200 -1.00 16.68 -1.31
C GLU A 200 -2.50 16.49 -1.04
N TRP A 201 -2.85 16.02 0.17
CA TRP A 201 -4.23 15.66 0.52
C TRP A 201 -5.23 16.80 0.32
N GLU A 202 -4.85 18.03 0.68
CA GLU A 202 -5.74 19.21 0.54
C GLU A 202 -6.19 19.42 -0.90
N ARG A 203 -5.27 19.29 -1.86
CA ARG A 203 -5.58 19.46 -3.28
C ARG A 203 -6.43 18.30 -3.80
N ILE A 204 -6.11 17.09 -3.34
CA ILE A 204 -6.82 15.86 -3.72
C ILE A 204 -8.27 15.85 -3.20
N ARG A 205 -8.50 16.32 -1.97
CA ARG A 205 -9.83 16.34 -1.33
C ARG A 205 -10.76 17.36 -1.97
N LEU A 206 -10.22 18.51 -2.39
CA LEU A 206 -10.98 19.58 -3.04
C LEU A 206 -11.30 19.29 -4.51
N GLY A 207 -10.77 18.20 -5.08
CA GLY A 207 -11.03 17.82 -6.46
C GLY A 207 -10.44 18.80 -7.48
N THR A 208 -9.46 19.60 -7.10
CA THR A 208 -8.71 20.47 -8.02
C THR A 208 -7.72 19.61 -8.81
N HIS A 209 -8.24 18.73 -9.66
CA HIS A 209 -7.51 18.32 -10.85
C HIS A 209 -7.72 19.42 -11.90
N ASP A 210 -6.63 19.87 -12.50
CA ASP A 210 -6.62 20.86 -13.58
C ASP A 210 -7.20 20.30 -14.91
N ASP A 211 -7.98 19.21 -14.85
CA ASP A 211 -8.68 18.64 -15.99
C ASP A 211 -10.07 19.27 -16.10
N SER A 212 -10.10 20.42 -16.77
CA SER A 212 -11.32 21.05 -17.26
C SER A 212 -11.91 20.29 -18.45
N ASP A 213 -12.28 19.02 -18.27
CA ASP A 213 -13.21 18.35 -19.18
C ASP A 213 -14.61 18.35 -18.55
N ALA A 214 -15.12 19.56 -18.31
CA ALA A 214 -16.54 19.76 -18.06
C ALA A 214 -17.29 19.40 -19.36
N VAL A 215 -17.77 18.15 -19.45
CA VAL A 215 -18.72 17.77 -20.47
C VAL A 215 -20.06 18.40 -20.10
N ASP A 216 -20.40 19.48 -20.79
CA ASP A 216 -21.69 20.16 -20.66
C ASP A 216 -22.78 19.21 -21.20
N PHE A 217 -23.49 18.54 -20.29
CA PHE A 217 -24.64 17.72 -20.67
C PHE A 217 -25.87 18.63 -20.74
N GLU A 218 -26.31 18.98 -21.96
CA GLU A 218 -27.62 19.60 -22.17
C GLU A 218 -28.74 18.57 -21.90
N PRO A 219 -29.60 18.77 -20.87
CA PRO A 219 -30.70 17.86 -20.62
C PRO A 219 -31.81 18.05 -21.66
N VAL A 220 -32.09 17.01 -22.45
CA VAL A 220 -33.23 16.99 -23.37
C VAL A 220 -34.52 16.78 -22.57
N VAL A 221 -35.30 17.84 -22.37
CA VAL A 221 -36.62 17.76 -21.72
C VAL A 221 -37.69 17.38 -22.74
N ILE A 222 -38.17 16.13 -22.68
CA ILE A 222 -39.34 15.68 -23.46
C ILE A 222 -40.57 15.73 -22.55
N ARG A 223 -41.54 16.59 -22.87
CA ARG A 223 -42.86 16.58 -22.22
C ARG A 223 -43.68 15.39 -22.72
N LYS A 224 -44.13 14.52 -21.82
CA LYS A 224 -45.14 13.49 -22.12
C LYS A 224 -46.49 14.16 -22.41
N ARG A 225 -47.15 13.73 -23.48
CA ARG A 225 -48.56 14.00 -23.77
C ARG A 225 -49.45 13.10 -22.92
#